data_AF-A0AAN6ZIZ4-F1
#
_entry.id   AF-A0AAN6ZIZ4-F1
#
_cell.length_a   1.000
_cell.length_b   1.000
_cell.length_c   1.000
_cell.angle_alpha   90.00
_cell.angle_beta   90.00
_cell.angle_gamma   90.00
#
_symmetry.space_group_name_H-M   'P 1'
#
loop_
_entity.id
_entity.type
_entity.pdbx_description
1 polymer ?
#
loop_
_entity_poly.entity_id
_entity_poly.type
_entity_poly.pdbx_seq_one_letter_code
_entity_poly.pdbx_strand_id
1 'polypeptide(L)'
;MALNRIEGTDNLFVGGVFGLNRPRVLEEHNIRSILSVIKYSLRYDDDVFQNAEHLSIDIDDMEDQDILAHLPKMVRFIDRGLNAGVASLSSSSDAKTAISSSESPPGVLVHCAMGKSRSVTAVIAYLLWKYPHRFGKHDPIVTTQEVVARALAWVRRTRPMAEPNEGFMAQLEMWWEMGCPADSDDAVEKEAAYQRWLYKREVEDATRIGRAPDRIRFEDEAQESSATDPAGKPGNGNMELKCKKCRRVLANEPFIVPHQGRGSPERSTCPHYFIEALSWMRPILEEGELDGRLICPNLKCSASIGRYAWQGFKCSCGEWVAPAFSLQTSKVDKVITQRENHGADAVAERMAALGIRMPPSTAQKPIETPKENL
;
A
#
# COMPACT_ATOMS: atom_id res chain seq x y z
N MET A 1 -33.42 -6.72 9.48
CA MET A 1 -33.38 -5.42 10.20
C MET A 1 -32.72 -4.38 9.30
N ALA A 2 -33.16 -3.12 9.33
CA ALA A 2 -32.61 -2.07 8.46
C ALA A 2 -31.20 -1.60 8.89
N LEU A 3 -30.87 -1.80 10.16
CA LEU A 3 -29.66 -1.37 10.85
C LEU A 3 -29.26 -2.50 11.81
N ASN A 4 -27.97 -2.85 11.84
CA ASN A 4 -27.43 -3.96 12.62
C ASN A 4 -26.21 -3.51 13.41
N ARG A 5 -26.17 -3.79 14.71
CA ARG A 5 -24.99 -3.56 15.54
C ARG A 5 -23.89 -4.55 15.14
N ILE A 6 -22.67 -4.09 14.95
CA ILE A 6 -21.52 -4.95 14.72
C ILE A 6 -21.18 -5.67 16.04
N GLU A 7 -20.79 -6.94 15.95
CA GLU A 7 -20.37 -7.70 17.12
C GLU A 7 -19.11 -7.08 17.73
N GLY A 8 -19.11 -6.85 19.05
CA GLY A 8 -17.98 -6.24 19.76
C GLY A 8 -18.39 -5.27 20.86
N THR A 9 -17.38 -4.62 21.44
CA THR A 9 -17.52 -3.61 22.49
C THR A 9 -18.02 -2.27 21.96
N ASP A 10 -17.72 -1.97 20.69
CA ASP A 10 -18.07 -0.70 20.06
C ASP A 10 -19.57 -0.59 19.78
N ASN A 11 -20.14 0.60 19.97
CA ASN A 11 -21.51 0.91 19.59
C ASN A 11 -21.60 1.29 18.09
N LEU A 12 -21.06 0.40 17.24
CA LEU A 12 -20.94 0.57 15.80
C LEU A 12 -22.08 -0.15 15.08
N PHE A 13 -22.73 0.53 14.14
CA PHE A 13 -23.86 0.00 13.37
C PHE A 13 -23.61 0.08 11.88
N VAL A 14 -24.12 -0.90 11.15
CA VAL A 14 -24.13 -0.92 9.68
C VAL A 14 -25.55 -1.05 9.14
N GLY A 15 -25.87 -0.32 8.07
CA GLY A 15 -27.22 -0.34 7.49
C GLY A 15 -27.30 0.14 6.06
N GLY A 16 -28.51 0.05 5.50
CA GLY A 16 -28.86 0.71 4.24
C GLY A 16 -29.50 2.08 4.48
N VAL A 17 -29.76 2.83 3.39
CA VAL A 17 -30.31 4.19 3.45
C VAL A 17 -31.66 4.27 4.17
N PHE A 18 -32.48 3.24 4.05
CA PHE A 18 -33.77 3.14 4.76
C PHE A 18 -33.62 3.01 6.27
N GLY A 19 -32.43 2.71 6.78
CA GLY A 19 -32.12 2.74 8.21
C GLY A 19 -32.22 4.15 8.79
N LEU A 20 -31.98 5.19 8.00
CA LEU A 20 -32.09 6.59 8.41
C LEU A 20 -33.54 7.07 8.55
N ASN A 21 -34.49 6.44 7.86
CA ASN A 21 -35.91 6.80 7.94
C ASN A 21 -36.59 6.34 9.25
N ARG A 22 -35.80 6.03 10.30
CA ARG A 22 -36.26 5.48 11.57
C ARG A 22 -35.63 6.24 12.75
N PRO A 23 -36.05 7.49 13.01
CA PRO A 23 -35.46 8.35 14.05
C PRO A 23 -35.43 7.69 15.43
N ARG A 24 -36.49 6.96 15.80
CA ARG A 24 -36.56 6.21 17.07
C ARG A 24 -35.41 5.24 17.29
N VAL A 25 -34.98 4.53 16.24
CA VAL A 25 -33.88 3.55 16.33
C VAL A 25 -32.53 4.25 16.53
N LEU A 26 -32.38 5.46 16.01
CA LEU A 26 -31.17 6.26 16.20
C LEU A 26 -31.08 6.79 17.64
N GLU A 27 -32.21 7.25 18.19
CA GLU A 27 -32.31 7.70 19.59
C GLU A 27 -32.08 6.54 20.58
N GLU A 28 -32.74 5.39 20.36
CA GLU A 28 -32.62 4.19 21.20
C GLU A 28 -31.17 3.71 21.32
N HIS A 29 -30.38 3.85 20.25
CA HIS A 29 -28.99 3.43 20.20
C HIS A 29 -27.98 4.56 20.44
N ASN A 30 -28.45 5.78 20.79
CA ASN A 30 -27.63 6.97 21.00
C ASN A 30 -26.68 7.25 19.82
N ILE A 31 -27.16 7.08 18.58
CA ILE A 31 -26.37 7.31 17.37
C ILE A 31 -26.20 8.82 17.18
N ARG A 32 -24.96 9.30 17.30
CA ARG A 32 -24.60 10.73 17.18
C ARG A 32 -23.68 11.04 16.01
N SER A 33 -23.04 10.02 15.43
CA SER A 33 -22.23 10.20 14.22
C SER A 33 -22.72 9.29 13.10
N ILE A 34 -22.91 9.84 11.92
CA ILE A 34 -23.43 9.15 10.74
C ILE A 34 -22.42 9.28 9.59
N LEU A 35 -21.93 8.14 9.12
CA LEU A 35 -21.08 8.02 7.95
C LEU A 35 -21.89 7.47 6.77
N SER A 36 -22.14 8.32 5.78
CA SER A 36 -22.76 7.96 4.51
C SER A 36 -21.67 7.65 3.48
N VAL A 37 -21.47 6.36 3.16
CA VAL A 37 -20.61 5.92 2.05
C VAL A 37 -21.43 5.87 0.76
N ILE A 38 -22.02 7.02 0.45
CA ILE A 38 -22.83 7.38 -0.72
C ILE A 38 -23.10 8.88 -0.62
N LYS A 39 -23.27 9.58 -1.75
CA LYS A 39 -23.79 10.96 -1.74
C LYS A 39 -25.12 11.04 -1.01
N TYR A 40 -25.12 11.71 0.14
CA TYR A 40 -26.31 11.84 0.96
C TYR A 40 -26.28 13.16 1.73
N SER A 41 -27.45 13.75 1.93
CA SER A 41 -27.64 14.90 2.80
C SER A 41 -28.69 14.55 3.84
N LEU A 42 -28.35 14.71 5.12
CA LEU A 42 -29.33 14.54 6.20
C LEU A 42 -30.44 15.58 6.06
N ARG A 43 -31.65 15.18 6.43
CA ARG A 43 -32.78 16.09 6.56
C ARG A 43 -32.76 16.66 7.98
N TYR A 44 -32.15 17.83 8.16
CA TYR A 44 -32.02 18.49 9.46
C TYR A 44 -33.35 19.01 10.04
N ASP A 45 -34.46 18.85 9.29
CA ASP A 45 -35.81 19.12 9.78
C ASP A 45 -36.21 18.16 10.92
N ASP A 46 -35.60 16.97 11.02
CA ASP A 46 -35.80 16.06 12.14
C ASP A 46 -34.81 16.39 13.29
N ASP A 47 -35.33 16.60 14.50
CA ASP A 47 -34.56 16.95 15.70
C ASP A 47 -33.40 15.97 16.00
N VAL A 48 -33.57 14.70 15.61
CA VAL A 48 -32.58 13.63 15.77
C VAL A 48 -31.28 13.90 15.00
N PHE A 49 -31.37 14.60 13.87
CA PHE A 49 -30.21 14.89 13.02
C PHE A 49 -29.58 16.26 13.28
N GLN A 50 -30.26 17.17 13.99
CA GLN A 50 -29.75 18.52 14.28
C GLN A 50 -28.42 18.49 15.04
N ASN A 51 -28.22 17.49 15.91
CA ASN A 51 -27.01 17.34 16.72
C ASN A 51 -26.12 16.19 16.26
N ALA A 52 -26.41 15.57 15.10
CA ALA A 52 -25.63 14.46 14.58
C ALA A 52 -24.43 14.98 13.76
N GLU A 53 -23.23 14.49 14.04
CA GLU A 53 -22.08 14.69 13.16
C GLU A 53 -22.28 13.84 11.90
N HIS A 54 -22.15 14.45 10.73
CA HIS A 54 -22.39 13.78 9.45
C HIS A 54 -21.20 13.90 8.52
N LEU A 55 -20.78 12.75 7.97
CA LEU A 55 -19.80 12.69 6.90
C LEU A 55 -20.38 11.91 5.72
N SER A 56 -20.47 12.57 4.57
CA SER A 56 -20.84 11.95 3.29
C SER A 56 -19.61 11.79 2.40
N ILE A 57 -19.43 10.59 1.85
CA ILE A 57 -18.40 10.26 0.86
C ILE A 57 -19.13 9.81 -0.41
N ASP A 58 -18.96 10.59 -1.47
CA ASP A 58 -19.58 10.35 -2.77
C ASP A 58 -18.79 9.27 -3.52
N ILE A 59 -19.25 8.02 -3.41
CA ILE A 59 -18.64 6.88 -4.08
C ILE A 59 -19.70 5.85 -4.51
N ASP A 60 -19.54 5.34 -5.72
CA ASP A 60 -20.40 4.32 -6.30
C ASP A 60 -19.94 2.90 -5.93
N ASP A 61 -20.83 1.92 -6.11
CA ASP A 61 -20.54 0.51 -5.80
C ASP A 61 -20.02 -0.23 -7.03
N MET A 62 -18.85 0.18 -7.52
CA MET A 62 -18.19 -0.41 -8.69
C MET A 62 -16.74 -0.77 -8.34
N GLU A 63 -16.20 -1.78 -9.01
CA GLU A 63 -14.87 -2.34 -8.71
C GLU A 63 -13.73 -1.40 -9.07
N ASP A 64 -13.97 -0.47 -10.00
CA ASP A 64 -13.04 0.57 -10.44
C ASP A 64 -13.06 1.81 -9.51
N GLN A 65 -13.96 1.88 -8.54
CA GLN A 65 -14.01 3.03 -7.63
C GLN A 65 -12.88 2.95 -6.59
N ASP A 66 -12.24 4.09 -6.32
CA ASP A 66 -11.17 4.21 -5.33
C ASP A 66 -11.75 4.54 -3.95
N ILE A 67 -12.07 3.49 -3.19
CA ILE A 67 -12.49 3.63 -1.79
C ILE A 67 -11.31 3.73 -0.85
N LEU A 68 -10.14 3.22 -1.26
CA LEU A 68 -8.91 3.15 -0.48
C LEU A 68 -8.42 4.54 -0.05
N ALA A 69 -8.46 5.51 -0.97
CA ALA A 69 -8.16 6.92 -0.70
C ALA A 69 -8.96 7.50 0.48
N HIS A 70 -10.16 6.99 0.71
CA HIS A 70 -11.09 7.52 1.70
C HIS A 70 -11.07 6.77 3.03
N LEU A 71 -10.44 5.58 3.11
CA LEU A 71 -10.43 4.77 4.32
C LEU A 71 -9.82 5.50 5.54
N PRO A 72 -8.72 6.26 5.45
CA PRO A 72 -8.19 7.00 6.62
C PRO A 72 -9.21 7.96 7.22
N LYS A 73 -9.92 8.69 6.36
CA LYS A 73 -10.98 9.62 6.75
C LYS A 73 -12.17 8.91 7.38
N MET A 74 -12.61 7.80 6.79
CA MET A 74 -13.71 6.98 7.31
C MET A 74 -13.37 6.40 8.69
N VAL A 75 -12.19 5.80 8.83
CA VAL A 75 -11.72 5.15 10.06
C VAL A 75 -11.62 6.17 11.19
N ARG A 76 -11.00 7.34 10.94
CA ARG A 76 -10.91 8.41 11.93
C ARG A 76 -12.28 8.97 12.31
N PHE A 77 -13.21 9.11 11.37
CA PHE A 77 -14.56 9.54 11.67
C PHE A 77 -15.28 8.55 12.59
N ILE A 78 -15.19 7.24 12.28
CA ILE A 78 -15.78 6.18 13.10
C ILE A 78 -15.17 6.18 14.50
N ASP A 79 -13.84 6.25 14.61
CA ASP A 79 -13.17 6.22 15.90
C ASP A 79 -13.51 7.43 16.77
N ARG A 80 -13.47 8.65 16.20
CA ARG A 80 -13.85 9.87 16.93
C ARG A 80 -15.30 9.82 17.39
N GLY A 81 -16.22 9.35 16.54
CA GLY A 81 -17.64 9.22 16.91
C GLY A 81 -17.89 8.26 18.06
N LEU A 82 -17.20 7.12 18.08
CA LEU A 82 -17.29 6.13 19.16
C LEU A 82 -16.64 6.63 20.48
N ASN A 83 -15.65 7.53 20.38
CA ASN A 83 -14.91 8.07 21.52
C ASN A 83 -15.35 9.48 21.96
N ALA A 84 -16.35 10.09 21.31
CA ALA A 84 -16.78 11.47 21.52
C ALA A 84 -17.19 11.82 22.97
N GLY A 85 -17.59 10.81 23.77
CA GLY A 85 -17.93 10.99 25.19
C GLY A 85 -16.74 10.88 26.15
N VAL A 86 -15.62 10.28 25.73
CA VAL A 86 -14.46 10.02 26.61
C VAL A 86 -13.50 11.21 26.64
N ALA A 87 -13.33 11.90 25.51
CA ALA A 87 -12.43 13.06 25.41
C ALA A 87 -12.87 14.29 26.24
N SER A 88 -14.18 14.39 26.54
CA SER A 88 -14.71 15.49 27.35
C SER A 88 -14.44 15.34 28.86
N LEU A 89 -14.03 14.16 29.32
CA LEU A 89 -13.71 13.87 30.74
C LEU A 89 -12.23 14.03 31.08
N SER A 90 -11.33 14.09 30.09
CA SER A 90 -9.87 14.18 30.31
C SER A 90 -9.31 15.61 30.28
N SER A 91 -10.16 16.61 30.03
CA SER A 91 -9.72 17.98 29.69
C SER A 91 -10.20 19.07 30.65
N SER A 92 -10.93 18.72 31.71
CA SER A 92 -11.53 19.68 32.64
C SER A 92 -11.37 19.24 34.09
N SER A 93 -10.37 19.83 34.76
CA SER A 93 -10.13 19.70 36.21
C SER A 93 -11.06 20.57 37.05
N ASP A 94 -12.19 21.06 36.53
CA ASP A 94 -13.12 21.90 37.26
C ASP A 94 -14.56 21.71 36.79
N ALA A 95 -15.48 21.84 37.77
CA ALA A 95 -16.92 21.93 37.66
C ALA A 95 -17.73 20.61 37.69
N LYS A 96 -18.07 20.23 38.92
CA LYS A 96 -19.44 19.80 39.28
C LYS A 96 -20.45 20.71 38.56
N THR A 97 -21.23 20.20 37.60
CA THR A 97 -22.65 20.54 37.36
C THR A 97 -23.19 19.67 36.19
N ALA A 98 -24.33 19.01 36.44
CA ALA A 98 -25.22 18.34 35.47
C ALA A 98 -24.72 17.07 34.77
N ILE A 99 -24.60 16.00 35.56
CA ILE A 99 -24.90 14.64 35.07
C ILE A 99 -26.42 14.56 34.92
N SER A 100 -26.91 14.60 33.68
CA SER A 100 -28.25 14.09 33.33
C SER A 100 -28.18 13.26 32.04
N SER A 101 -28.00 11.95 32.25
CA SER A 101 -28.61 10.84 31.50
C SER A 101 -28.49 10.77 29.97
N SER A 102 -27.43 10.11 29.49
CA SER A 102 -27.61 8.94 28.61
C SER A 102 -26.59 7.86 29.00
N GLU A 103 -27.04 6.76 29.59
CA GLU A 103 -26.19 5.66 30.10
C GLU A 103 -25.50 4.83 29.00
N SER A 104 -25.82 5.09 27.73
CA SER A 104 -25.28 4.36 26.57
C SER A 104 -24.11 5.11 25.91
N PRO A 105 -23.00 4.40 25.57
CA PRO A 105 -21.88 5.01 24.85
C PRO A 105 -22.34 5.57 23.49
N PRO A 106 -21.71 6.65 22.98
CA PRO A 106 -22.10 7.25 21.72
C PRO A 106 -22.01 6.23 20.58
N GLY A 107 -23.04 6.20 19.74
CA GLY A 107 -23.17 5.28 18.62
C GLY A 107 -22.75 5.90 17.30
N VAL A 108 -22.19 5.08 16.42
CA VAL A 108 -21.86 5.44 15.04
C VAL A 108 -22.62 4.57 14.06
N LEU A 109 -23.31 5.19 13.11
CA LEU A 109 -23.96 4.49 11.99
C LEU A 109 -23.16 4.67 10.71
N VAL A 110 -22.76 3.57 10.10
CA VAL A 110 -22.17 3.54 8.75
C VAL A 110 -23.20 2.97 7.78
N HIS A 111 -23.61 3.75 6.78
CA HIS A 111 -24.59 3.30 5.80
C HIS A 111 -24.18 3.63 4.36
N CYS A 112 -24.76 2.89 3.42
CA CYS A 112 -24.74 3.20 2.00
C CYS A 112 -26.17 3.06 1.44
N ALA A 113 -26.36 2.63 0.19
CA ALA A 113 -27.69 2.30 -0.32
C ALA A 113 -28.28 1.05 0.36
N MET A 114 -27.64 -0.11 0.22
CA MET A 114 -28.16 -1.41 0.69
C MET A 114 -27.59 -1.88 2.02
N GLY A 115 -26.48 -1.30 2.50
CA GLY A 115 -25.75 -1.83 3.64
C GLY A 115 -25.13 -3.20 3.35
N LYS A 116 -24.53 -3.34 2.16
CA LYS A 116 -23.98 -4.58 1.59
C LYS A 116 -22.48 -4.49 1.29
N SER A 117 -22.08 -3.50 0.49
CA SER A 117 -20.72 -3.36 -0.04
C SER A 117 -20.01 -2.13 0.56
N ARG A 118 -20.14 -0.94 -0.02
CA ARG A 118 -19.54 0.34 0.44
C ARG A 118 -19.44 0.56 1.96
N SER A 119 -20.57 0.50 2.68
CA SER A 119 -20.57 0.71 4.13
C SER A 119 -19.93 -0.43 4.90
N VAL A 120 -20.03 -1.66 4.40
CA VAL A 120 -19.36 -2.84 4.96
C VAL A 120 -17.85 -2.71 4.77
N THR A 121 -17.38 -2.22 3.62
CA THR A 121 -15.96 -1.94 3.37
C THR A 121 -15.39 -0.97 4.41
N ALA A 122 -16.08 0.15 4.67
CA ALA A 122 -15.67 1.12 5.68
C ALA A 122 -15.61 0.51 7.10
N VAL A 123 -16.59 -0.32 7.46
CA VAL A 123 -16.61 -1.04 8.74
C VAL A 123 -15.46 -2.03 8.84
N ILE A 124 -15.17 -2.80 7.78
CA ILE A 124 -14.05 -3.75 7.77
C ILE A 124 -12.72 -3.00 7.93
N ALA A 125 -12.52 -1.91 7.20
CA ALA A 125 -11.31 -1.09 7.31
C ALA A 125 -11.07 -0.61 8.76
N TYR A 126 -12.14 -0.17 9.44
CA TYR A 126 -12.09 0.21 10.85
C TYR A 126 -11.73 -0.96 11.78
N LEU A 127 -12.37 -2.12 11.58
CA LEU A 127 -12.10 -3.31 12.40
C LEU A 127 -10.65 -3.79 12.23
N LEU A 128 -10.14 -3.81 11.00
CA LEU A 128 -8.76 -4.16 10.69
C LEU A 128 -7.77 -3.21 11.38
N TRP A 129 -8.03 -1.90 11.31
CA TRP A 129 -7.20 -0.89 11.96
C TRP A 129 -7.21 -1.00 13.49
N LYS A 130 -8.39 -1.13 14.11
CA LYS A 130 -8.54 -1.11 15.58
C LYS A 130 -8.17 -2.43 16.26
N TYR A 131 -8.49 -3.56 15.64
CA TYR A 131 -8.33 -4.89 16.23
C TYR A 131 -7.46 -5.82 15.37
N PRO A 132 -6.25 -5.41 14.97
CA PRO A 132 -5.50 -6.16 13.96
C PRO A 132 -5.08 -7.56 14.46
N HIS A 133 -4.78 -7.72 15.76
CA HIS A 133 -4.47 -9.02 16.37
C HIS A 133 -5.64 -10.02 16.32
N ARG A 134 -6.89 -9.54 16.28
CA ARG A 134 -8.09 -10.40 16.19
C ARG A 134 -8.14 -11.14 14.86
N PHE A 135 -7.64 -10.52 13.80
CA PHE A 135 -7.79 -11.02 12.43
C PHE A 135 -6.53 -11.72 11.92
N GLY A 136 -5.37 -11.49 12.53
CA GLY A 136 -4.14 -12.23 12.24
C GLY A 136 -2.84 -11.43 12.29
N LYS A 137 -2.79 -10.24 12.92
CA LYS A 137 -1.52 -9.49 13.02
C LYS A 137 -0.45 -10.33 13.73
N HIS A 138 0.67 -10.54 13.04
CA HIS A 138 1.82 -11.39 13.42
C HIS A 138 1.60 -12.90 13.33
N ASP A 139 0.52 -13.37 12.72
CA ASP A 139 0.39 -14.78 12.36
C ASP A 139 1.09 -15.01 11.01
N PRO A 140 2.24 -15.71 10.96
CA PRO A 140 3.01 -15.90 9.73
C PRO A 140 2.32 -16.84 8.73
N ILE A 141 1.26 -17.54 9.13
CA ILE A 141 0.55 -18.50 8.29
C ILE A 141 -0.58 -17.81 7.53
N VAL A 142 -1.16 -16.75 8.09
CA VAL A 142 -2.40 -16.15 7.59
C VAL A 142 -2.08 -15.14 6.49
N THR A 143 -2.68 -15.36 5.32
CA THR A 143 -2.53 -14.45 4.18
C THR A 143 -3.38 -13.19 4.36
N THR A 144 -3.01 -12.09 3.69
CA THR A 144 -3.80 -10.85 3.68
C THR A 144 -5.25 -11.10 3.29
N GLN A 145 -5.47 -11.92 2.26
CA GLN A 145 -6.81 -12.31 1.79
C GLN A 145 -7.63 -13.00 2.90
N GLU A 146 -7.01 -13.90 3.66
CA GLU A 146 -7.66 -14.56 4.80
C GLU A 146 -7.98 -13.58 5.94
N VAL A 147 -7.10 -12.61 6.22
CA VAL A 147 -7.35 -11.56 7.22
C VAL A 147 -8.62 -10.77 6.87
N VAL A 148 -8.72 -10.29 5.62
CA VAL A 148 -9.88 -9.52 5.16
C VAL A 148 -11.14 -10.40 5.16
N ALA A 149 -11.03 -11.66 4.72
CA ALA A 149 -12.13 -12.62 4.76
C ALA A 149 -12.65 -12.90 6.18
N ARG A 150 -11.76 -12.98 7.18
CA ARG A 150 -12.13 -13.11 8.61
C ARG A 150 -12.86 -11.87 9.11
N ALA A 151 -12.42 -10.67 8.73
CA ALA A 151 -13.11 -9.43 9.09
C ALA A 151 -14.50 -9.33 8.43
N LEU A 152 -14.64 -9.74 7.17
CA LEU A 152 -15.93 -9.86 6.50
C LEU A 152 -16.83 -10.89 7.18
N ALA A 153 -16.30 -12.07 7.54
CA ALA A 153 -17.04 -13.10 8.27
C ALA A 153 -17.51 -12.59 9.64
N TRP A 154 -16.72 -11.75 10.30
CA TRP A 154 -17.11 -11.08 11.55
C TRP A 154 -18.34 -10.18 11.35
N VAL A 155 -18.33 -9.32 10.33
CA VAL A 155 -19.48 -8.47 9.99
C VAL A 155 -20.71 -9.31 9.61
N ARG A 156 -20.53 -10.43 8.90
CA ARG A 156 -21.60 -11.32 8.47
C ARG A 156 -22.39 -11.96 9.61
N ARG A 157 -21.82 -12.07 10.82
CA ARG A 157 -22.53 -12.61 12.00
C ARG A 157 -23.76 -11.80 12.38
N THR A 158 -23.69 -10.47 12.22
CA THR A 158 -24.84 -9.59 12.51
C THR A 158 -25.48 -9.04 11.23
N ARG A 159 -24.77 -9.05 10.11
CA ARG A 159 -25.26 -8.63 8.78
C ARG A 159 -24.96 -9.68 7.70
N PRO A 160 -25.76 -10.77 7.57
CA PRO A 160 -25.45 -11.89 6.66
C PRO A 160 -25.32 -11.51 5.17
N MET A 161 -26.02 -10.46 4.73
CA MET A 161 -25.96 -9.94 3.36
C MET A 161 -24.69 -9.13 3.04
N ALA A 162 -23.78 -8.94 4.00
CA ALA A 162 -22.54 -8.21 3.81
C ALA A 162 -21.67 -8.89 2.75
N GLU A 163 -21.29 -8.16 1.71
CA GLU A 163 -20.55 -8.64 0.55
C GLU A 163 -20.05 -7.41 -0.24
N PRO A 164 -18.88 -6.87 0.13
CA PRO A 164 -18.14 -5.92 -0.70
C PRO A 164 -17.87 -6.49 -2.09
N ASN A 165 -17.81 -5.61 -3.09
CA ASN A 165 -17.38 -6.00 -4.44
C ASN A 165 -15.89 -6.41 -4.46
N GLU A 166 -15.44 -7.06 -5.53
CA GLU A 166 -14.08 -7.60 -5.62
C GLU A 166 -13.01 -6.50 -5.58
N GLY A 167 -13.26 -5.36 -6.22
CA GLY A 167 -12.36 -4.20 -6.20
C GLY A 167 -12.15 -3.62 -4.80
N PHE A 168 -13.20 -3.57 -3.99
CA PHE A 168 -13.14 -3.13 -2.60
C PHE A 168 -12.46 -4.17 -1.70
N MET A 169 -12.64 -5.46 -1.97
CA MET A 169 -11.91 -6.51 -1.25
C MET A 169 -10.41 -6.39 -1.51
N ALA A 170 -9.98 -6.22 -2.77
CA ALA A 170 -8.57 -6.01 -3.11
C ALA A 170 -8.00 -4.73 -2.48
N GLN A 171 -8.79 -3.66 -2.41
CA GLN A 171 -8.39 -2.43 -1.73
C GLN A 171 -8.27 -2.59 -0.20
N LEU A 172 -9.09 -3.43 0.43
CA LEU A 172 -8.94 -3.78 1.86
C LEU A 172 -7.69 -4.61 2.12
N GLU A 173 -7.28 -5.45 1.18
CA GLU A 173 -6.02 -6.19 1.26
C GLU A 173 -4.84 -5.21 1.23
N MET A 174 -4.85 -4.25 0.30
CA MET A 174 -3.84 -3.19 0.25
C MET A 174 -3.83 -2.33 1.52
N TRP A 175 -5.01 -1.99 2.05
CA TRP A 175 -5.16 -1.28 3.32
C TRP A 175 -4.46 -2.01 4.47
N TRP A 176 -4.57 -3.35 4.52
CA TRP A 176 -3.88 -4.16 5.51
C TRP A 176 -2.36 -4.23 5.28
N GLU A 177 -1.93 -4.40 4.03
CA GLU A 177 -0.51 -4.46 3.66
C GLU A 177 0.24 -3.17 3.98
N MET A 178 -0.42 -2.02 3.83
CA MET A 178 0.10 -0.71 4.24
C MET A 178 0.09 -0.51 5.76
N GLY A 179 -0.40 -1.46 6.55
CA GLY A 179 -0.48 -1.36 8.00
C GLY A 179 -1.64 -0.49 8.50
N CYS A 180 -2.66 -0.27 7.67
CA CYS A 180 -3.85 0.54 7.97
C CYS A 180 -3.51 2.00 8.35
N PRO A 181 -2.87 2.78 7.46
CA PRO A 181 -2.40 4.14 7.78
C PRO A 181 -3.57 5.12 7.96
N ALA A 182 -3.83 5.55 9.20
CA ALA A 182 -4.96 6.41 9.55
C ALA A 182 -4.56 7.69 10.33
N ASP A 183 -3.30 8.11 10.25
CA ASP A 183 -2.79 9.27 11.00
C ASP A 183 -3.36 10.61 10.50
N SER A 184 -3.63 10.71 9.19
CA SER A 184 -4.21 11.88 8.52
C SER A 184 -5.21 11.45 7.44
N ASP A 185 -6.02 12.39 6.93
CA ASP A 185 -7.01 12.13 5.89
C ASP A 185 -6.38 11.63 4.58
N ASP A 186 -5.16 12.06 4.28
CA ASP A 186 -4.33 11.79 3.11
C ASP A 186 -3.26 10.71 3.37
N ALA A 187 -3.34 9.95 4.47
CA ALA A 187 -2.29 9.03 4.89
C ALA A 187 -1.98 7.95 3.83
N VAL A 188 -3.02 7.40 3.20
CA VAL A 188 -2.89 6.42 2.09
C VAL A 188 -2.19 7.03 0.88
N GLU A 189 -2.43 8.30 0.58
CA GLU A 189 -1.84 8.96 -0.59
C GLU A 189 -0.31 9.10 -0.48
N LYS A 190 0.22 9.03 0.74
CA LYS A 190 1.67 9.08 0.99
C LYS A 190 2.35 7.73 0.82
N GLU A 191 1.59 6.64 0.81
CA GLU A 191 2.12 5.29 0.73
C GLU A 191 2.59 4.94 -0.69
N ALA A 192 3.82 4.41 -0.80
CA ALA A 192 4.40 4.04 -2.08
C ALA A 192 3.62 2.92 -2.79
N ALA A 193 3.02 1.99 -2.02
CA ALA A 193 2.20 0.90 -2.55
C ALA A 193 0.94 1.43 -3.25
N TYR A 194 0.27 2.41 -2.64
CA TYR A 194 -0.91 3.06 -3.20
C TYR A 194 -0.57 3.90 -4.44
N GLN A 195 0.52 4.67 -4.41
CA GLN A 195 0.98 5.42 -5.59
C GLN A 195 1.33 4.50 -6.77
N ARG A 196 1.90 3.31 -6.52
CA ARG A 196 2.13 2.30 -7.55
C ARG A 196 0.83 1.75 -8.13
N TRP A 197 -0.16 1.50 -7.27
CA TRP A 197 -1.47 1.01 -7.71
C TRP A 197 -2.23 2.04 -8.57
N LEU A 198 -2.25 3.31 -8.16
CA LEU A 198 -2.82 4.40 -8.97
C LEU A 198 -2.13 4.49 -10.34
N TYR A 199 -0.80 4.46 -10.35
CA TYR A 199 -0.04 4.53 -11.59
C TYR A 199 -0.35 3.35 -12.52
N LYS A 200 -0.43 2.13 -11.99
CA LYS A 200 -0.77 0.95 -12.79
C LYS A 200 -2.14 1.10 -13.46
N ARG A 201 -3.14 1.61 -12.73
CA ARG A 201 -4.48 1.88 -13.26
C ARG A 201 -4.46 2.94 -14.36
N GLU A 202 -3.75 4.05 -14.15
CA GLU A 202 -3.59 5.12 -15.15
C GLU A 202 -2.97 4.57 -16.44
N VAL A 203 -1.95 3.72 -16.33
CA VAL A 203 -1.32 3.06 -17.47
C VAL A 203 -2.29 2.13 -18.20
N GLU A 204 -3.06 1.31 -17.47
CA GLU A 204 -4.06 0.40 -18.05
C GLU A 204 -5.16 1.16 -18.79
N ASP A 205 -5.65 2.27 -18.22
CA ASP A 205 -6.68 3.11 -18.82
C ASP A 205 -6.17 3.85 -20.07
N ALA A 206 -4.98 4.47 -19.99
CA ALA A 206 -4.33 5.11 -21.13
C ALA A 206 -4.11 4.12 -22.27
N THR A 207 -3.61 2.93 -21.94
CA THR A 207 -3.40 1.82 -22.87
C THR A 207 -4.69 1.40 -23.55
N ARG A 208 -5.81 1.31 -22.81
CA ARG A 208 -7.13 0.94 -23.35
C ARG A 208 -7.65 1.95 -24.37
N ILE A 209 -7.26 3.22 -24.22
CA ILE A 209 -7.60 4.31 -25.14
C ILE A 209 -6.56 4.44 -26.27
N GLY A 210 -5.51 3.61 -26.26
CA GLY A 210 -4.43 3.65 -27.26
C GLY A 210 -3.56 4.89 -27.12
N ARG A 211 -3.29 5.33 -25.89
CA ARG A 211 -2.37 6.44 -25.58
C ARG A 211 -1.31 6.02 -24.56
N ALA A 212 -0.18 6.72 -24.57
CA ALA A 212 0.77 6.67 -23.46
C ALA A 212 0.17 7.39 -22.24
N PRO A 213 0.53 6.99 -21.00
CA PRO A 213 0.10 7.70 -19.79
C PRO A 213 0.66 9.12 -19.77
N ASP A 214 -0.14 10.09 -19.29
CA ASP A 214 0.27 11.49 -19.19
C ASP A 214 1.33 11.69 -18.10
N ARG A 215 1.23 10.96 -16.98
CA ARG A 215 2.19 11.02 -15.88
C ARG A 215 2.92 9.70 -15.70
N ILE A 216 4.21 9.70 -16.03
CA ILE A 216 5.08 8.52 -15.87
C ILE A 216 5.71 8.52 -14.48
N ARG A 217 5.48 7.45 -13.71
CA ARG A 217 6.15 7.22 -12.43
C ARG A 217 7.48 6.50 -12.67
N PHE A 218 8.59 7.14 -12.29
CA PHE A 218 9.92 6.54 -12.31
C PHE A 218 10.22 5.93 -10.94
N GLU A 219 10.43 4.61 -10.89
CA GLU A 219 10.54 3.86 -9.63
C GLU A 219 11.83 4.21 -8.85
N ASP A 220 12.89 4.62 -9.54
CA ASP A 220 14.15 5.07 -8.92
C ASP A 220 13.98 6.39 -8.15
N GLU A 221 13.31 7.39 -8.73
CA GLU A 221 12.97 8.66 -8.04
C GLU A 221 12.00 8.44 -6.86
N ALA A 222 11.06 7.50 -7.00
CA ALA A 222 10.09 7.21 -5.96
C ALA A 222 10.73 6.54 -4.72
N GLN A 223 11.79 5.75 -4.91
CA GLN A 223 12.56 5.17 -3.80
C GLN A 223 13.48 6.20 -3.13
N GLU A 224 14.02 7.16 -3.89
CA GLU A 224 14.84 8.24 -3.32
C GLU A 224 14.03 9.19 -2.43
N SER A 225 12.79 9.50 -2.80
CA SER A 225 11.92 10.40 -2.01
C SER A 225 11.39 9.78 -0.70
N SER A 226 11.39 8.45 -0.60
CA SER A 226 11.01 7.72 0.62
C SER A 226 12.21 7.40 1.54
N ALA A 227 13.44 7.67 1.09
CA ALA A 227 14.66 7.51 1.88
C ALA A 227 15.02 8.82 2.61
N THR A 228 14.52 9.00 3.82
CA THR A 228 14.81 10.15 4.70
C THR A 228 16.20 10.14 5.37
N ASP A 229 17.12 9.27 4.94
CA ASP A 229 18.50 9.21 5.46
C ASP A 229 19.55 9.64 4.42
N PRO A 230 20.45 10.61 4.73
CA PRO A 230 21.42 11.17 3.78
C PRO A 230 22.64 10.26 3.50
N ALA A 231 22.50 8.94 3.69
CA ALA A 231 23.53 7.94 3.40
C ALA A 231 23.01 6.95 2.35
N GLY A 232 22.67 7.45 1.16
CA GLY A 232 22.19 6.68 0.01
C GLY A 232 23.20 5.61 -0.40
N LYS A 233 23.05 4.39 0.14
CA LYS A 233 23.63 3.19 -0.46
C LYS A 233 22.73 2.79 -1.64
N PRO A 234 23.30 2.49 -2.81
CA PRO A 234 22.50 1.95 -3.92
C PRO A 234 21.80 0.68 -3.44
N GLY A 235 20.57 0.49 -3.93
CA GLY A 235 19.64 -0.57 -3.52
C GLY A 235 20.33 -1.90 -3.21
N ASN A 236 19.86 -2.55 -2.15
CA ASN A 236 20.41 -3.76 -1.55
C ASN A 236 20.21 -5.02 -2.43
N GLY A 237 20.36 -4.88 -3.74
CA GLY A 237 20.30 -5.95 -4.72
C GLY A 237 21.68 -6.50 -5.03
N ASN A 238 21.78 -7.82 -5.16
CA ASN A 238 23.00 -8.51 -5.58
C ASN A 238 23.11 -8.59 -7.11
N MET A 239 22.18 -8.00 -7.87
CA MET A 239 22.14 -8.07 -9.33
C MET A 239 22.03 -6.70 -9.99
N GLU A 240 22.86 -6.47 -11.00
CA GLU A 240 22.88 -5.26 -11.83
C GLU A 240 22.85 -5.61 -13.33
N LEU A 241 22.12 -4.84 -14.10
CA LEU A 241 22.11 -4.89 -15.56
C LEU A 241 22.97 -3.76 -16.13
N LYS A 242 24.00 -4.10 -16.90
CA LYS A 242 24.94 -3.12 -17.49
C LYS A 242 24.94 -3.18 -19.01
N CYS A 243 25.08 -2.04 -19.67
CA CYS A 243 25.23 -1.99 -21.13
C CYS A 243 26.50 -2.74 -21.55
N LYS A 244 26.42 -3.69 -22.50
CA LYS A 244 27.58 -4.45 -23.00
C LYS A 244 28.66 -3.57 -23.63
N LYS A 245 28.27 -2.48 -24.30
CA LYS A 245 29.19 -1.61 -25.05
C LYS A 245 29.99 -0.66 -24.15
N CYS A 246 29.38 -0.09 -23.11
CA CYS A 246 30.02 0.93 -22.26
C CYS A 246 30.04 0.62 -20.77
N ARG A 247 29.49 -0.53 -20.35
CA ARG A 247 29.38 -1.00 -18.97
C ARG A 247 28.61 -0.07 -18.00
N ARG A 248 27.92 0.95 -18.52
CA ARG A 248 27.00 1.79 -17.75
C ARG A 248 25.88 0.93 -17.14
N VAL A 249 25.61 1.10 -15.85
CA VAL A 249 24.47 0.47 -15.16
C VAL A 249 23.16 1.04 -15.69
N LEU A 250 22.24 0.16 -16.05
CA LEU A 250 20.94 0.48 -16.63
C LEU A 250 19.80 0.19 -15.64
N ALA A 251 19.91 -0.87 -14.84
CA ALA A 251 18.92 -1.21 -13.82
C ALA A 251 19.56 -2.05 -12.71
N ASN A 252 19.04 -1.92 -11.50
CA ASN A 252 19.40 -2.73 -10.34
C ASN A 252 18.27 -3.73 -10.05
N GLU A 253 18.58 -4.82 -9.34
CA GLU A 253 17.64 -5.88 -8.96
C GLU A 253 16.23 -5.44 -8.53
N PRO A 254 16.04 -4.43 -7.64
CA PRO A 254 14.69 -4.04 -7.22
C PRO A 254 13.81 -3.49 -8.36
N PHE A 255 14.41 -3.07 -9.48
CA PHE A 255 13.70 -2.54 -10.64
C PHE A 255 13.56 -3.57 -11.77
N ILE A 256 13.95 -4.82 -11.54
CA ILE A 256 13.83 -5.90 -12.52
C ILE A 256 12.54 -6.65 -12.27
N VAL A 257 11.64 -6.59 -13.24
CA VAL A 257 10.35 -7.28 -13.14
C VAL A 257 10.60 -8.78 -13.31
N PRO A 258 10.28 -9.60 -12.30
CA PRO A 258 10.46 -11.04 -12.40
C PRO A 258 9.55 -11.57 -13.51
N HIS A 259 10.15 -12.32 -14.41
CA HIS A 259 9.50 -12.84 -15.60
C HIS A 259 9.96 -14.27 -15.79
N GLN A 260 9.03 -15.21 -15.64
CA GLN A 260 9.34 -16.64 -15.74
C GLN A 260 8.26 -17.29 -16.60
N GLY A 261 8.68 -17.80 -17.76
CA GLY A 261 7.76 -18.34 -18.75
C GLY A 261 6.87 -19.42 -18.14
N ARG A 262 5.55 -19.15 -18.09
CA ARG A 262 4.52 -20.11 -17.64
C ARG A 262 4.27 -21.26 -18.65
N GLY A 263 5.29 -21.69 -19.40
CA GLY A 263 5.12 -22.67 -20.46
C GLY A 263 6.42 -23.40 -20.78
N SER A 264 6.41 -24.71 -20.50
CA SER A 264 7.36 -25.74 -20.94
C SER A 264 8.83 -25.57 -20.50
N PRO A 265 9.45 -26.56 -19.84
CA PRO A 265 10.86 -26.51 -19.44
C PRO A 265 11.85 -26.36 -20.62
N GLU A 266 11.38 -26.52 -21.86
CA GLU A 266 12.17 -26.36 -23.10
C GLU A 266 12.35 -24.90 -23.56
N ARG A 267 11.66 -23.91 -22.97
CA ARG A 267 11.80 -22.46 -23.32
C ARG A 267 12.21 -21.61 -22.13
N SER A 268 13.17 -22.10 -21.36
CA SER A 268 13.64 -21.49 -20.10
C SER A 268 14.45 -20.19 -20.26
N THR A 269 14.76 -19.74 -21.48
CA THR A 269 15.56 -18.53 -21.73
C THR A 269 14.75 -17.45 -22.46
N CYS A 270 14.11 -16.51 -21.74
CA CYS A 270 13.55 -15.30 -22.38
C CYS A 270 14.72 -14.37 -22.81
N PRO A 271 14.72 -13.83 -24.05
CA PRO A 271 15.76 -12.94 -24.55
C PRO A 271 15.64 -11.50 -24.03
N HIS A 272 14.70 -11.26 -23.11
CA HIS A 272 14.40 -9.95 -22.55
C HIS A 272 14.55 -9.97 -21.04
N TYR A 273 15.20 -8.92 -20.51
CA TYR A 273 15.04 -8.51 -19.13
C TYR A 273 13.98 -7.41 -19.10
N PHE A 274 12.88 -7.66 -18.39
CA PHE A 274 11.86 -6.64 -18.14
C PHE A 274 12.25 -5.83 -16.92
N ILE A 275 12.08 -4.53 -17.01
CA ILE A 275 12.39 -3.58 -15.93
C ILE A 275 11.23 -2.60 -15.77
N GLU A 276 11.18 -1.94 -14.63
CA GLU A 276 10.28 -0.81 -14.40
C GLU A 276 10.74 0.43 -15.19
N ALA A 277 9.87 1.44 -15.28
CA ALA A 277 10.26 2.75 -15.82
C ALA A 277 11.29 3.42 -14.90
N LEU A 278 12.45 3.79 -15.46
CA LEU A 278 13.56 4.41 -14.73
C LEU A 278 13.87 5.79 -15.29
N SER A 279 14.37 6.71 -14.46
CA SER A 279 14.55 8.12 -14.80
C SER A 279 15.41 8.35 -16.04
N TRP A 280 16.37 7.47 -16.34
CA TRP A 280 17.19 7.59 -17.55
C TRP A 280 16.40 7.36 -18.85
N MET A 281 15.22 6.74 -18.78
CA MET A 281 14.32 6.55 -19.93
C MET A 281 13.46 7.78 -20.23
N ARG A 282 13.38 8.72 -19.29
CA ARG A 282 12.51 9.91 -19.35
C ARG A 282 12.52 10.61 -20.71
N PRO A 283 13.68 10.92 -21.32
CA PRO A 283 13.70 11.68 -22.58
C PRO A 283 12.94 11.00 -23.72
N ILE A 284 12.84 9.67 -23.70
CA ILE A 284 12.16 8.89 -24.75
C ILE A 284 10.68 8.67 -24.36
N LEU A 285 10.40 8.43 -23.08
CA LEU A 285 9.03 8.14 -22.64
C LEU A 285 8.12 9.38 -22.63
N GLU A 286 8.67 10.55 -22.36
CA GLU A 286 7.93 11.83 -22.39
C GLU A 286 7.63 12.32 -23.83
N GLU A 287 8.14 11.65 -24.87
CA GLU A 287 7.74 11.91 -26.27
C GLU A 287 6.28 11.52 -26.51
N GLY A 288 5.68 10.69 -25.64
CA GLY A 288 4.26 10.32 -25.70
C GLY A 288 3.93 9.21 -26.68
N GLU A 289 4.93 8.58 -27.29
CA GLU A 289 4.75 7.46 -28.21
C GLU A 289 4.36 6.16 -27.47
N LEU A 290 3.51 5.36 -28.11
CA LEU A 290 2.99 4.11 -27.55
C LEU A 290 4.04 3.00 -27.40
N ASP A 291 4.96 2.95 -28.35
CA ASP A 291 6.06 2.01 -28.39
C ASP A 291 7.29 2.65 -29.04
N GLY A 292 8.45 2.11 -28.72
CA GLY A 292 9.69 2.68 -29.23
C GLY A 292 10.94 1.94 -28.79
N ARG A 293 12.09 2.51 -29.13
CA ARG A 293 13.40 1.90 -28.90
C ARG A 293 14.08 2.52 -27.68
N LEU A 294 14.60 1.69 -26.79
CA LEU A 294 15.44 2.15 -25.68
C LEU A 294 16.90 2.23 -26.12
N ILE A 295 17.52 3.39 -25.86
CA ILE A 295 18.90 3.70 -26.19
C ILE A 295 19.70 3.89 -24.89
N CYS A 296 20.97 3.47 -24.90
CA CYS A 296 21.85 3.65 -23.75
C CYS A 296 22.00 5.15 -23.42
N PRO A 297 21.81 5.57 -22.14
CA PRO A 297 21.84 6.98 -21.75
C PRO A 297 23.25 7.60 -21.81
N ASN A 298 24.29 6.80 -22.01
CA ASN A 298 25.64 7.32 -22.23
C ASN A 298 25.73 7.89 -23.66
N LEU A 299 25.85 9.22 -23.78
CA LEU A 299 25.93 9.97 -25.04
C LEU A 299 27.05 9.49 -25.98
N LYS A 300 28.14 8.94 -25.45
CA LYS A 300 29.24 8.37 -26.27
C LYS A 300 28.91 6.97 -26.81
N CYS A 301 27.98 6.27 -26.16
CA CYS A 301 27.61 4.90 -26.48
C CYS A 301 26.47 4.86 -27.49
N SER A 302 25.34 5.50 -27.13
CA SER A 302 24.07 5.58 -27.88
C SER A 302 23.63 4.27 -28.54
N ALA A 303 23.99 3.12 -27.95
CA ALA A 303 23.63 1.82 -28.47
C ALA A 303 22.15 1.54 -28.20
N SER A 304 21.46 0.93 -29.17
CA SER A 304 20.15 0.34 -28.96
C SER A 304 20.29 -0.85 -28.00
N ILE A 305 19.65 -0.74 -26.83
CA ILE A 305 19.73 -1.71 -25.74
C ILE A 305 18.41 -2.47 -25.54
N GLY A 306 17.31 -1.96 -26.06
CA GLY A 306 15.99 -2.50 -25.79
C GLY A 306 14.86 -1.82 -26.55
N ARG A 307 13.64 -2.10 -26.11
CA ARG A 307 12.40 -1.46 -26.59
C ARG A 307 11.41 -1.29 -25.44
N TYR A 308 10.52 -0.33 -25.56
CA TYR A 308 9.38 -0.16 -24.68
C TYR A 308 8.06 -0.28 -25.47
N ALA A 309 6.99 -0.71 -24.80
CA ALA A 309 5.63 -0.68 -25.33
C ALA A 309 4.66 -0.52 -24.16
N TRP A 310 3.89 0.57 -24.15
CA TRP A 310 2.88 0.83 -23.12
C TRP A 310 1.75 -0.22 -23.15
N GLN A 311 1.33 -0.60 -24.36
CA GLN A 311 0.35 -1.67 -24.57
C GLN A 311 0.87 -3.07 -24.19
N GLY A 312 2.17 -3.17 -23.91
CA GLY A 312 2.82 -4.43 -23.66
C GLY A 312 3.05 -5.26 -24.92
N PHE A 313 3.70 -6.40 -24.72
CA PHE A 313 3.84 -7.41 -25.77
C PHE A 313 4.06 -8.80 -25.16
N LYS A 314 3.80 -9.83 -25.95
CA LYS A 314 4.06 -11.23 -25.57
C LYS A 314 5.56 -11.58 -25.69
N CYS A 315 6.26 -11.94 -24.60
CA CYS A 315 7.62 -12.51 -24.71
C CYS A 315 7.53 -13.86 -25.44
N SER A 316 8.62 -14.23 -26.11
CA SER A 316 8.85 -15.58 -26.66
C SER A 316 8.63 -16.74 -25.67
N CYS A 317 8.68 -16.49 -24.36
CA CYS A 317 8.38 -17.47 -23.32
C CYS A 317 6.86 -17.71 -23.13
N GLY A 318 6.01 -16.91 -23.78
CA GLY A 318 4.55 -17.04 -23.78
C GLY A 318 3.79 -16.09 -22.85
N GLU A 319 4.47 -15.42 -21.92
CA GLU A 319 3.86 -14.47 -21.00
C GLU A 319 3.67 -13.08 -21.63
N TRP A 320 2.52 -12.47 -21.37
CA TRP A 320 2.19 -11.10 -21.77
C TRP A 320 2.65 -10.15 -20.66
N VAL A 321 3.43 -9.14 -21.02
CA VAL A 321 3.92 -8.12 -20.07
C VAL A 321 3.40 -6.77 -20.55
N ALA A 322 2.74 -6.01 -19.66
CA ALA A 322 2.23 -4.67 -19.91
C ALA A 322 2.23 -3.83 -18.60
N PRO A 323 2.75 -2.59 -18.61
CA PRO A 323 3.60 -2.01 -19.65
C PRO A 323 4.92 -2.80 -19.79
N ALA A 324 5.53 -2.80 -20.97
CA ALA A 324 6.72 -3.60 -21.24
C ALA A 324 7.94 -2.74 -21.55
N PHE A 325 8.83 -2.54 -20.57
CA PHE A 325 10.17 -2.00 -20.79
C PHE A 325 11.17 -3.14 -20.83
N SER A 326 11.68 -3.46 -22.01
CA SER A 326 12.50 -4.65 -22.24
C SER A 326 13.91 -4.30 -22.68
N LEU A 327 14.90 -4.84 -21.98
CA LEU A 327 16.30 -4.82 -22.36
C LEU A 327 16.70 -6.15 -22.99
N GLN A 328 17.41 -6.12 -24.12
CA GLN A 328 17.85 -7.32 -24.82
C GLN A 328 19.04 -7.98 -24.09
N THR A 329 18.94 -9.27 -23.80
CA THR A 329 20.03 -10.06 -23.18
C THR A 329 21.30 -10.05 -24.04
N SER A 330 21.18 -9.88 -25.36
CA SER A 330 22.32 -9.76 -26.28
C SER A 330 23.06 -8.43 -26.18
N LYS A 331 22.44 -7.38 -25.61
CA LYS A 331 22.97 -6.01 -25.51
C LYS A 331 23.31 -5.58 -24.07
N VAL A 332 22.95 -6.39 -23.09
CA VAL A 332 23.12 -6.10 -21.66
C VAL A 332 23.81 -7.28 -20.95
N ASP A 333 24.71 -6.98 -20.04
CA ASP A 333 25.38 -7.92 -19.15
C ASP A 333 24.67 -7.96 -17.80
N LYS A 334 24.34 -9.16 -17.32
CA LYS A 334 23.88 -9.40 -15.96
C LYS A 334 25.11 -9.62 -15.07
N VAL A 335 25.32 -8.74 -14.10
CA VAL A 335 26.42 -8.81 -13.14
C VAL A 335 25.82 -9.12 -11.78
N ILE A 336 26.31 -10.18 -11.12
CA ILE A 336 25.91 -10.53 -9.75
C ILE A 336 27.04 -10.10 -8.83
N THR A 337 26.80 -9.09 -8.00
CA THR A 337 27.69 -8.65 -6.93
C THR A 337 27.42 -9.51 -5.71
N GLN A 338 28.14 -10.63 -5.58
CA GLN A 338 28.24 -11.26 -4.26
C GLN A 338 28.96 -10.27 -3.36
N ARG A 339 28.27 -9.70 -2.37
CA ARG A 339 28.95 -9.13 -1.20
C ARG A 339 29.60 -10.28 -0.47
N GLU A 340 30.75 -10.70 -0.95
CA GLU A 340 31.65 -11.51 -0.14
C GLU A 340 31.98 -10.66 1.08
N ASN A 341 31.40 -11.00 2.24
CA ASN A 341 31.89 -10.58 3.55
C ASN A 341 33.27 -11.20 3.76
N HIS A 342 34.27 -10.75 3.00
CA HIS A 342 35.65 -10.96 3.37
C HIS A 342 35.92 -9.97 4.50
N GLY A 343 35.64 -10.42 5.73
CA GLY A 343 36.18 -9.77 6.92
C GLY A 343 37.68 -9.55 6.75
N ALA A 344 38.25 -8.60 7.51
CA ALA A 344 39.67 -8.25 7.43
C ALA A 344 40.62 -9.48 7.43
N ASP A 345 40.19 -10.58 8.05
CA ASP A 345 40.88 -11.86 8.09
C ASP A 345 41.04 -12.54 6.72
N ALA A 346 40.04 -12.50 5.84
CA ALA A 346 40.11 -13.13 4.51
C ALA A 346 41.01 -12.35 3.54
N VAL A 347 41.13 -11.02 3.73
CA VAL A 347 42.09 -10.18 3.00
C VAL A 347 43.52 -10.44 3.52
N ALA A 348 43.68 -10.61 4.84
CA ALA A 348 44.96 -10.97 5.46
C ALA A 348 45.45 -12.35 5.00
N GLU A 349 44.55 -13.34 4.89
CA GLU A 349 44.85 -14.70 4.46
C GLU A 349 45.26 -14.76 2.97
N ARG A 350 44.60 -13.98 2.10
CA ARG A 350 45.01 -13.81 0.69
C ARG A 350 46.36 -13.11 0.53
N MET A 351 46.64 -12.08 1.33
CA MET A 351 47.94 -11.39 1.27
C MET A 351 49.08 -12.23 1.83
N ALA A 352 48.80 -13.06 2.85
CA ALA A 352 49.74 -14.05 3.37
C ALA A 352 50.05 -15.16 2.35
N ALA A 353 49.05 -15.63 1.61
CA ALA A 353 49.23 -16.60 0.52
C ALA A 353 50.06 -16.05 -0.65
N LEU A 354 50.12 -14.73 -0.82
CA LEU A 354 50.95 -14.04 -1.81
C LEU A 354 52.34 -13.61 -1.27
N GLY A 355 52.68 -13.97 -0.02
CA GLY A 355 54.00 -13.73 0.57
C GLY A 355 54.27 -12.27 0.98
N ILE A 356 53.25 -11.42 1.05
CA ILE A 356 53.39 -9.99 1.36
C ILE A 356 53.17 -9.78 2.87
N ARG A 357 54.23 -9.44 3.61
CA ARG A 357 54.13 -9.10 5.06
C ARG A 357 53.56 -7.69 5.26
N MET A 358 52.46 -7.59 6.01
CA MET A 358 51.90 -6.30 6.43
C MET A 358 52.63 -5.71 7.65
N PRO A 359 52.67 -4.37 7.79
CA PRO A 359 53.17 -3.70 8.99
C PRO A 359 52.23 -3.90 10.19
N PRO A 360 52.75 -3.90 11.43
CA PRO A 360 51.95 -4.18 12.62
C PRO A 360 50.91 -3.06 12.87
N SER A 361 49.63 -3.44 12.90
CA SER A 361 48.53 -2.56 13.30
C SER A 361 48.52 -2.41 14.83
N THR A 362 48.47 -1.18 15.31
CA THR A 362 48.34 -0.80 16.73
C THR A 362 47.10 -1.43 17.37
N ALA A 363 47.32 -2.37 18.28
CA ALA A 363 46.29 -3.01 19.09
C ALA A 363 45.58 -2.00 20.01
N GLN A 364 44.26 -1.87 19.88
CA GLN A 364 43.42 -1.28 20.92
C GLN A 364 43.27 -2.27 22.09
N LYS A 365 43.54 -1.79 23.30
CA LYS A 365 43.51 -2.57 24.56
C LYS A 365 42.09 -3.10 24.87
N PRO A 366 41.97 -4.29 25.51
CA PRO A 366 40.68 -4.77 26.00
C PRO A 366 40.21 -3.96 27.22
N ILE A 367 38.89 -3.73 27.27
CA ILE A 367 38.17 -3.10 28.39
C ILE A 367 38.09 -4.11 29.55
N GLU A 368 38.66 -3.76 30.70
CA GLU A 368 38.55 -4.53 31.94
C GLU A 368 37.13 -4.41 32.53
N THR A 369 36.58 -5.54 32.98
CA THR A 369 35.35 -5.62 33.78
C THR A 369 35.71 -5.50 35.27
N PRO A 370 34.97 -4.73 36.09
CA PRO A 370 35.27 -4.64 37.51
C PRO A 370 34.63 -5.82 38.26
N LYS A 371 35.45 -6.59 38.98
CA LYS A 371 35.01 -7.46 40.08
C LYS A 371 35.14 -6.73 41.42
N GLU A 372 34.18 -7.05 42.28
CA GLU A 372 33.85 -6.54 43.62
C GLU A 372 35.02 -6.49 44.61
N ASN A 373 34.87 -5.67 45.67
CA ASN A 373 35.13 -6.04 47.07
C ASN A 373 34.88 -4.88 48.05
N LEU A 374 33.81 -4.95 48.86
CA LEU A 374 33.81 -5.02 50.34
C LEU A 374 32.39 -4.87 50.90
#